data_AF-A0A496ACU0-F1
#
_entry.id   AF-A0A496ACU0-F1
#
_cell.length_a   1.000
_cell.length_b   1.000
_cell.length_c   1.000
_cell.angle_alpha   90.00
_cell.angle_beta   90.00
_cell.angle_gamma   90.00
#
_symmetry.space_group_name_H-M   'P 1'
#
loop_
_entity.id
_entity.type
_entity.pdbx_description
1 polymer ?
#
loop_
_entity_poly.entity_id
_entity_poly.type
_entity_poly.pdbx_seq_one_letter_code
_entity_poly.pdbx_strand_id
1 'polypeptide(L)'
;MAQSKFLAPDGQGHLVATILETAEQAWRACLKSACVNRIQPLRKVADTIETHLAGILNAAVTGLTNARVESLNATIQEIKRSAHGYRNKASFISAIYFHCGDLDLPF
;
A
#
# COMPACT_ATOMS: atom_id res chain seq x y z
N MET A 1 -20.08 -3.95 19.03
CA MET A 1 -19.30 -5.10 18.49
C MET A 1 -18.64 -4.61 17.21
N ALA A 2 -17.33 -4.48 17.06
CA ALA A 2 -16.20 -5.15 17.72
C ALA A 2 -15.17 -4.14 18.26
N GLN A 3 -14.73 -4.34 19.50
CA GLN A 3 -13.46 -3.81 19.99
C GLN A 3 -12.37 -4.81 19.60
N SER A 4 -11.31 -4.36 18.94
CA SER A 4 -10.10 -5.16 18.73
C SER A 4 -8.86 -4.30 18.99
N LYS A 5 -8.58 -4.10 20.28
CA LYS A 5 -7.24 -4.17 20.89
C LYS A 5 -6.10 -3.44 20.15
N PHE A 6 -6.07 -2.12 20.28
CA PHE A 6 -4.85 -1.33 20.09
C PHE A 6 -3.99 -1.50 21.37
N LEU A 7 -2.90 -2.26 21.29
CA LEU A 7 -2.06 -2.61 22.43
C LEU A 7 -0.76 -1.81 22.39
N ALA A 8 -0.71 -0.69 23.11
CA ALA A 8 0.53 -0.05 23.55
C ALA A 8 0.62 -0.23 25.10
N PRO A 9 1.74 -0.74 25.64
CA PRO A 9 1.88 -1.11 27.06
C PRO A 9 1.99 0.07 28.06
N ASP A 10 1.77 1.28 27.58
CA ASP A 10 2.03 2.54 28.26
C ASP A 10 0.86 3.50 28.00
N GLY A 11 0.48 4.31 29.00
CA GLY A 11 -0.75 5.14 29.05
C GLY A 11 -0.94 6.17 27.92
N GLN A 12 -0.14 6.12 26.86
CA GLN A 12 -0.28 6.87 25.61
C GLN A 12 -1.29 6.26 24.63
N GLY A 13 -1.73 5.01 24.83
CA GLY A 13 -2.68 4.34 23.92
C GLY A 13 -4.02 5.09 23.74
N HIS A 14 -4.46 5.83 24.75
CA HIS A 14 -5.67 6.66 24.66
C HIS A 14 -5.48 7.88 23.74
N LEU A 15 -4.33 8.57 23.84
CA LEU A 15 -4.03 9.73 22.99
C LEU A 15 -3.92 9.32 21.52
N VAL A 16 -3.24 8.21 21.23
CA VAL A 16 -3.12 7.70 19.86
C VAL A 16 -4.49 7.30 19.30
N ALA A 17 -5.35 6.68 20.10
CA ALA A 17 -6.71 6.36 19.70
C ALA A 17 -7.54 7.61 19.37
N THR A 18 -7.49 8.65 20.21
CA THR A 18 -8.19 9.92 19.96
C THR A 18 -7.68 10.64 18.69
N ILE A 19 -6.37 10.62 18.46
CA ILE A 19 -5.77 11.19 17.24
C ILE A 19 -6.23 10.42 16.01
N LEU A 20 -6.24 9.08 16.07
CA LEU A 20 -6.73 8.22 14.98
C LEU A 20 -8.21 8.47 14.67
N GLU A 21 -9.05 8.56 15.68
CA GLU A 21 -10.48 8.87 15.51
C GLU A 21 -10.69 10.24 14.85
N THR A 22 -9.95 11.26 15.31
CA THR A 22 -10.00 12.61 14.73
C THR A 22 -9.52 12.62 13.28
N ALA A 23 -8.42 11.90 13.00
CA ALA A 23 -7.88 11.76 11.67
C ALA A 23 -8.88 11.05 10.74
N GLU A 24 -9.49 9.95 11.18
CA GLU A 24 -10.51 9.24 10.40
C GLU A 24 -11.69 10.14 10.04
N GLN A 25 -12.19 10.92 11.00
CA GLN A 25 -13.28 11.86 10.77
C GLN A 25 -12.90 12.93 9.73
N ALA A 26 -11.69 13.49 9.84
CA ALA A 26 -11.18 14.47 8.88
C ALA A 26 -11.05 13.87 7.46
N TRP A 27 -10.52 12.65 7.35
CA TRP A 27 -10.44 11.91 6.08
C TRP A 27 -11.82 11.68 5.48
N ARG A 28 -12.79 11.20 6.27
CA ARG A 28 -14.17 10.97 5.79
C ARG A 28 -14.84 12.26 5.31
N ALA A 29 -14.64 13.37 6.01
CA ALA A 29 -15.14 14.67 5.57
C ALA A 29 -14.52 15.11 4.24
N CYS A 30 -13.21 14.91 4.07
CA CYS A 30 -12.50 15.20 2.83
C CYS A 30 -12.98 14.32 1.67
N LEU A 31 -13.11 13.01 1.88
CA LEU A 31 -13.59 12.05 0.88
C LEU A 31 -15.03 12.36 0.44
N LYS A 32 -15.90 12.70 1.40
CA LYS A 32 -17.26 13.15 1.10
C LYS A 32 -17.25 14.38 0.19
N SER A 33 -16.44 15.38 0.50
CA SER A 33 -16.26 16.56 -0.35
C SER A 33 -15.73 16.18 -1.74
N ALA A 34 -14.76 15.28 -1.83
CA ALA A 34 -14.20 14.79 -3.10
C ALA A 34 -15.26 14.10 -3.98
N CYS A 35 -16.13 13.28 -3.38
CA CYS A 35 -17.20 12.56 -4.09
C CYS A 35 -18.35 13.46 -4.58
N VAL A 36 -18.62 14.58 -3.90
CA VAL A 36 -19.68 15.54 -4.28
C VAL A 36 -19.30 16.33 -5.54
N ASN A 37 -18.02 16.38 -5.91
CA ASN A 37 -17.55 17.04 -7.13
C ASN A 37 -17.83 16.19 -8.39
N ARG A 38 -18.07 16.83 -9.54
CA ARG A 38 -18.38 16.17 -10.83
C ARG A 38 -17.15 15.56 -11.54
N ILE A 39 -16.05 15.36 -10.83
CA ILE A 39 -14.79 14.84 -11.39
C ILE A 39 -14.75 13.32 -11.17
N GLN A 40 -15.12 12.55 -12.19
CA GLN A 40 -15.16 11.08 -12.08
C GLN A 40 -13.82 10.42 -11.68
N PRO A 41 -12.66 10.87 -12.18
CA PRO A 41 -11.37 10.37 -11.70
C PRO A 41 -11.17 10.59 -10.19
N LEU A 42 -11.60 11.72 -9.67
CA LEU A 42 -11.47 12.07 -8.25
C LEU A 42 -12.34 11.16 -7.38
N ARG A 43 -13.58 10.88 -7.82
CA ARG A 43 -14.46 9.91 -7.16
C ARG A 43 -13.82 8.54 -7.06
N LYS A 44 -13.24 8.03 -8.16
CA LYS A 44 -12.57 6.71 -8.16
C LYS A 44 -11.42 6.66 -7.16
N VAL A 45 -10.64 7.74 -7.06
CA VAL A 45 -9.57 7.86 -6.06
C VAL A 45 -10.16 7.88 -4.66
N ALA A 46 -11.22 8.65 -4.42
CA ALA A 46 -11.89 8.73 -3.13
C ALA A 46 -12.44 7.37 -2.68
N ASP A 47 -13.11 6.63 -3.57
CA ASP A 47 -13.62 5.28 -3.31
C ASP A 47 -12.48 4.30 -2.94
N THR A 48 -11.33 4.44 -3.61
CA THR A 48 -10.13 3.63 -3.33
C THR A 48 -9.57 3.95 -1.94
N ILE A 49 -9.47 5.24 -1.60
CA ILE A 49 -8.98 5.67 -0.28
C ILE A 49 -9.95 5.23 0.80
N GLU A 50 -11.27 5.36 0.61
CA GLU A 50 -12.27 4.91 1.58
C GLU A 50 -12.16 3.41 1.85
N THR A 51 -11.97 2.60 0.80
CA THR A 51 -11.78 1.14 0.90
C THR A 51 -10.55 0.78 1.75
N HIS A 52 -9.49 1.59 1.69
CA HIS A 52 -8.21 1.31 2.35
C HIS A 52 -7.90 2.22 3.54
N LEU A 53 -8.84 3.05 4.00
CA LEU A 53 -8.62 4.10 4.99
C LEU A 53 -8.03 3.56 6.30
N ALA A 54 -8.53 2.42 6.78
CA ALA A 54 -8.01 1.78 7.99
C ALA A 54 -6.52 1.40 7.86
N GLY A 55 -6.10 0.92 6.68
CA GLY A 55 -4.71 0.59 6.41
C GLY A 55 -3.82 1.83 6.33
N ILE A 56 -4.32 2.91 5.72
CA ILE A 56 -3.62 4.20 5.62
C ILE A 56 -3.38 4.79 7.02
N LEU A 57 -4.41 4.80 7.87
CA LEU A 57 -4.30 5.28 9.25
C LEU A 57 -3.35 4.42 10.09
N ASN A 58 -3.40 3.10 9.93
CA ASN A 58 -2.48 2.21 10.64
C ASN A 58 -1.03 2.38 10.17
N ALA A 59 -0.80 2.55 8.87
CA ALA A 59 0.54 2.83 8.32
C ALA A 59 1.11 4.15 8.86
N ALA A 60 0.26 5.18 9.02
CA ALA A 60 0.66 6.46 9.59
C ALA A 60 1.11 6.36 11.05
N VAL A 61 0.47 5.50 11.85
CA VAL A 61 0.84 5.29 13.27
C VAL A 61 2.05 4.38 13.42
N THR A 62 2.11 3.31 12.63
CA THR A 62 3.19 2.32 12.69
C THR A 62 4.47 2.77 11.99
N GLY A 63 4.38 3.80 11.13
CA GLY A 63 5.49 4.25 10.30
C GLY A 63 5.87 3.25 9.20
N LEU A 64 5.02 2.27 8.91
CA LEU A 64 5.27 1.27 7.88
C LEU A 64 5.30 1.93 6.50
N THR A 65 6.38 1.72 5.76
CA THR A 65 6.56 2.27 4.42
C THR A 65 6.49 1.17 3.37
N ASN A 66 5.93 1.51 2.20
CA ASN A 66 5.89 0.62 1.05
C ASN A 66 7.23 0.58 0.28
N ALA A 67 8.28 1.25 0.79
CA ALA A 67 9.53 1.48 0.07
C ALA A 67 10.20 0.18 -0.41
N ARG A 68 10.17 -0.89 0.40
CA ARG A 68 10.75 -2.19 0.04
C ARG A 68 9.98 -2.90 -1.08
N VAL A 69 8.66 -2.76 -1.09
CA VAL A 69 7.80 -3.34 -2.12
C VAL A 69 7.96 -2.55 -3.42
N GLU A 70 8.06 -1.23 -3.33
CA GLU A 70 8.33 -0.35 -4.47
C GLU A 70 9.69 -0.60 -5.08
N SER A 71 10.74 -0.78 -4.26
CA SER A 71 12.07 -1.12 -4.77
C SER A 71 12.05 -2.46 -5.52
N LEU A 72 11.38 -3.48 -4.99
CA LEU A 72 11.21 -4.76 -5.69
C LEU A 72 10.42 -4.61 -6.99
N ASN A 73 9.33 -3.84 -6.98
CA ASN A 73 8.55 -3.58 -8.17
C ASN A 73 9.38 -2.84 -9.24
N ALA A 74 10.21 -1.88 -8.84
CA ALA A 74 11.12 -1.17 -9.75
C ALA A 74 12.13 -2.13 -10.39
N THR A 75 12.76 -3.01 -9.61
CA THR A 75 13.65 -4.06 -10.13
C THR A 75 12.94 -4.99 -11.12
N ILE A 76 11.71 -5.42 -10.82
CA ILE A 76 10.92 -6.27 -11.74
C ILE A 76 10.61 -5.54 -13.05
N GLN A 77 10.24 -4.26 -13.00
CA GLN A 77 10.01 -3.46 -14.21
C GLN A 77 11.29 -3.26 -15.02
N GLU A 78 12.44 -3.12 -14.35
CA GLU A 78 13.74 -3.03 -15.00
C GLU A 78 14.10 -4.32 -15.74
N ILE A 79 13.92 -5.49 -15.10
CA ILE A 79 14.09 -6.82 -15.72
C ILE A 79 13.18 -6.96 -16.96
N LYS A 80 11.93 -6.51 -16.85
CA LYS A 80 10.99 -6.53 -17.98
C LYS A 80 11.46 -5.64 -19.13
N ARG A 81 11.99 -4.44 -18.82
CA ARG A 81 12.46 -3.46 -19.81
C ARG A 81 13.74 -3.94 -20.50
N SER A 82 14.69 -4.51 -19.77
CA SER A 82 15.98 -4.96 -20.31
C SER A 82 15.84 -6.10 -21.32
N ALA A 83 14.85 -6.99 -21.12
CA ALA A 83 14.62 -8.12 -22.02
C ALA A 83 13.94 -7.75 -23.35
N HIS A 84 13.40 -6.53 -23.51
CA HIS A 84 12.65 -6.09 -24.69
C HIS A 84 11.47 -7.02 -25.10
N GLY A 85 11.04 -7.91 -24.20
CA GLY A 85 9.98 -8.88 -24.41
C GLY A 85 10.41 -10.31 -24.08
N TYR A 86 9.63 -10.98 -23.23
CA TYR A 86 9.81 -12.40 -22.95
C TYR A 86 8.91 -13.23 -23.86
N ARG A 87 9.44 -14.35 -24.38
CA ARG A 87 8.69 -15.28 -25.25
C ARG A 87 7.45 -15.87 -24.55
N ASN A 88 7.52 -16.09 -23.24
CA ASN A 88 6.40 -16.57 -22.43
C ASN A 88 6.54 -16.11 -20.96
N LYS A 89 5.46 -16.27 -20.17
CA LYS A 89 5.41 -15.86 -18.76
C LYS A 89 6.39 -16.64 -17.88
N ALA A 90 6.61 -17.93 -18.16
CA ALA A 90 7.52 -18.75 -17.37
C ALA A 90 8.98 -18.25 -17.46
N SER A 91 9.41 -17.81 -18.64
CA SER A 91 10.72 -17.18 -18.84
C SER A 91 10.86 -15.87 -18.06
N PHE A 92 9.80 -15.05 -18.01
CA PHE A 92 9.82 -13.82 -17.20
C PHE A 92 9.90 -14.12 -15.70
N ILE A 93 9.11 -15.08 -15.21
CA ILE A 93 9.15 -15.52 -13.81
C ILE A 93 10.53 -16.06 -13.45
N SER A 94 11.15 -16.86 -14.33
CA SER A 94 12.49 -17.41 -14.10
C SER A 94 13.54 -16.31 -14.02
N ALA A 95 13.45 -15.28 -14.87
CA ALA A 95 14.33 -14.12 -14.81
C ALA A 95 14.15 -13.31 -13.51
N ILE A 96 12.91 -13.15 -13.03
CA ILE A 96 12.66 -12.53 -11.73
C ILE A 96 13.32 -13.35 -10.61
N TYR A 97 13.17 -14.67 -10.60
CA TYR A 97 13.82 -15.52 -9.58
C TYR A 97 15.34 -15.48 -9.67
N PHE A 98 15.91 -15.43 -10.88
CA PHE A 98 17.35 -15.30 -11.08
C PHE A 98 17.89 -13.98 -10.50
N HIS A 99 17.25 -12.86 -10.83
CA HIS A 99 17.73 -11.53 -10.41
C HIS A 99 17.37 -11.13 -8.98
N CYS A 100 16.20 -11.55 -8.49
CA CYS A 100 15.69 -11.14 -7.17
C CYS A 100 15.77 -12.25 -6.12
N GLY A 101 15.93 -13.52 -6.53
CA GLY A 101 15.85 -14.70 -5.67
C GLY A 101 17.16 -15.45 -5.50
N ASP A 102 18.28 -14.90 -6.00
CA ASP A 102 19.63 -15.49 -5.94
C ASP A 102 19.67 -16.94 -6.46
N LEU A 103 18.81 -17.23 -7.45
CA LEU A 103 18.66 -18.57 -7.99
C LEU A 103 19.75 -18.83 -9.03
N ASP A 104 20.69 -19.70 -8.71
CA ASP A 104 21.73 -20.11 -9.63
C ASP A 104 21.13 -21.03 -10.72
N LEU A 105 21.12 -20.57 -11.97
CA LEU A 105 20.56 -21.32 -13.09
C LEU A 105 21.70 -22.00 -13.85
N PRO A 106 21.72 -23.34 -13.99
CA PRO A 106 22.64 -24.01 -14.89
C PRO A 106 22.19 -23.71 -16.33
N PHE A 107 22.99 -22.93 -17.04
CA PHE A 107 22.85 -22.73 -18.49
C PHE A 107 23.26 -23.99 -19.25
#